data_AF-A0A3N7D3V2-F1
#
_entry.id   AF-A0A3N7D3V2-F1
#
_cell.length_a   1.000
_cell.length_b   1.000
_cell.length_c   1.000
_cell.angle_alpha   90.00
_cell.angle_beta   90.00
_cell.angle_gamma   90.00
#
_symmetry.space_group_name_H-M   'P 1'
#
loop_
_entity.id
_entity.type
_entity.pdbx_description
1 polymer ?
#
loop_
_entity_poly.entity_id
_entity_poly.type
_entity_poly.pdbx_seq_one_letter_code
_entity_poly.pdbx_strand_id
1 'polypeptide(L)'
;MASIKNGILGGFTGKIGNVVGYSSYGVDRMRSISDRTALATAAELRNRKQFKLVQDTLNCIKELVKIGFKNYWTKTGGIRGAVSYNKTRALELDGDDCTIDPERFRFSGGVLPGLLHAGFELEREDLLRFSSNPELVYGASPKDQVMLLAIDLEGKKASCESLGNFMGSGTDVLRFSNDLKGKTLDIYIAVVAKDRSKQSDSQYLGRVNIPDPDHDKMHKEETHIFQQMVETLTSEQQQAPTDSAQEYKALHTNAMNEQAYKLIPKTTDPDAVSDMFPKSNHTYVMKNHLLTICFLFLSSIAFAQNQQPKNSIDADKLSASQLAHMDRIAPKNGWVLVKYKGENYIRNFSNKDYVLSLSVKCSKSTQKPGYLIEYSSNYGDKEMGGIDFLSSSKMDFAKVRFHLDGKNFENPFSRAKNNNFSLFYQALKTAKILKIETFNNEFNPNTGKEELKLNRAIDFKLENAALLELPVNCK
;
A
#
# COMPACT_ATOMS: atom_id res chain seq x y z
N MET A 1 21.42 -14.64 17.67
CA MET A 1 22.87 -14.79 17.44
C MET A 1 23.59 -13.69 18.18
N ALA A 2 24.84 -13.91 18.62
CA ALA A 2 25.68 -12.81 19.10
C ALA A 2 26.43 -12.14 17.94
N SER A 3 26.91 -10.92 18.18
CA SER A 3 27.77 -10.16 17.28
C SER A 3 28.76 -9.33 18.08
N ILE A 4 30.03 -9.36 17.68
CA ILE A 4 31.07 -8.44 18.15
C ILE A 4 31.17 -7.33 17.10
N LYS A 5 31.09 -6.06 17.52
CA LYS A 5 31.15 -4.91 16.59
C LYS A 5 32.53 -4.26 16.51
N ASN A 6 33.29 -4.27 17.61
CA ASN A 6 34.50 -3.46 17.78
C ASN A 6 35.78 -4.31 17.94
N GLY A 7 35.87 -5.45 17.23
CA GLY A 7 36.99 -6.38 17.34
C GLY A 7 37.08 -7.11 18.69
N ILE A 8 38.15 -7.88 18.91
CA ILE A 8 38.25 -8.83 20.05
C ILE A 8 38.26 -8.17 21.44
N LEU A 9 38.51 -6.85 21.51
CA LEU A 9 38.57 -6.07 22.75
C LEU A 9 37.26 -5.31 23.06
N GLY A 10 36.25 -5.39 22.18
CA GLY A 10 34.94 -4.77 22.37
C GLY A 10 33.88 -5.76 22.88
N GLY A 11 32.85 -5.25 23.55
CA GLY A 11 31.73 -6.08 24.00
C GLY A 11 30.94 -6.73 22.85
N PHE A 12 30.38 -7.91 23.14
CA PHE A 12 29.44 -8.57 22.23
C PHE A 12 28.00 -8.24 22.59
N THR A 13 27.15 -8.17 21.58
CA THR A 13 25.69 -8.03 21.73
C THR A 13 25.00 -9.33 21.30
N GLY A 14 24.17 -9.91 22.16
CA GLY A 14 23.37 -11.12 21.90
C GLY A 14 23.81 -12.36 22.69
N LYS A 15 23.21 -13.52 22.38
CA LYS A 15 23.38 -14.80 23.10
C LYS A 15 24.57 -15.62 22.58
N ILE A 16 25.43 -16.09 23.51
CA ILE A 16 26.46 -17.13 23.34
C ILE A 16 26.28 -18.15 24.46
N GLY A 17 25.97 -19.42 24.15
CA GLY A 17 25.68 -20.42 25.18
C GLY A 17 24.59 -19.95 26.16
N ASN A 18 24.88 -20.00 27.46
CA ASN A 18 23.98 -19.49 28.51
C ASN A 18 24.21 -18.01 28.88
N VAL A 19 25.07 -17.27 28.15
CA VAL A 19 25.40 -15.87 28.40
C VAL A 19 24.75 -14.96 27.35
N VAL A 20 24.29 -13.78 27.77
CA VAL A 20 23.81 -12.69 26.90
C VAL A 20 24.62 -11.43 27.19
N GLY A 21 25.33 -10.95 26.17
CA GLY A 21 25.99 -9.64 26.18
C GLY A 21 25.04 -8.55 25.67
N TYR A 22 25.09 -7.36 26.29
CA TYR A 22 24.27 -6.21 25.91
C TYR A 22 24.91 -4.91 26.40
N SER A 23 24.80 -3.83 25.63
CA SER A 23 25.19 -2.49 26.07
C SER A 23 24.04 -1.79 26.79
N SER A 24 24.33 -1.09 27.89
CA SER A 24 23.33 -0.29 28.61
C SER A 24 23.99 0.97 29.18
N TYR A 25 23.43 2.14 28.83
CA TYR A 25 24.02 3.46 29.10
C TYR A 25 25.50 3.58 28.63
N GLY A 26 25.82 2.98 27.48
CA GLY A 26 27.18 2.97 26.91
C GLY A 26 28.17 2.02 27.58
N VAL A 27 27.75 1.30 28.63
CA VAL A 27 28.57 0.29 29.32
C VAL A 27 28.11 -1.11 28.91
N ASP A 28 29.01 -1.85 28.26
CA ASP A 28 28.81 -3.24 27.87
C ASP A 28 28.77 -4.14 29.11
N ARG A 29 27.73 -4.97 29.20
CA ARG A 29 27.49 -5.90 30.31
C ARG A 29 27.17 -7.29 29.78
N MET A 30 27.41 -8.28 30.62
CA MET A 30 27.01 -9.67 30.38
C MET A 30 26.11 -10.12 31.52
N ARG A 31 25.14 -10.99 31.21
CA ARG A 31 24.36 -11.72 32.20
C ARG A 31 24.19 -13.17 31.79
N SER A 32 24.00 -14.06 32.76
CA SER A 32 23.40 -15.36 32.48
C SER A 32 21.97 -15.19 31.97
N ILE A 33 21.54 -16.15 31.15
CA ILE A 33 20.12 -16.40 30.93
C ILE A 33 19.51 -16.84 32.27
N SER A 34 18.31 -16.33 32.58
CA SER A 34 17.51 -16.91 33.65
C SER A 34 16.95 -18.21 33.13
N ASP A 35 17.19 -19.30 33.84
CA ASP A 35 16.39 -20.50 33.68
C ASP A 35 14.92 -20.17 34.00
N ARG A 36 14.00 -20.82 33.28
CA ARG A 36 12.57 -20.57 33.42
C ARG A 36 11.94 -21.72 34.20
N THR A 37 11.76 -21.53 35.50
CA THR A 37 11.10 -22.48 36.40
C THR A 37 9.57 -22.44 36.32
N ALA A 38 8.98 -21.29 35.98
CA ALA A 38 7.52 -21.13 35.89
C ALA A 38 6.94 -21.64 34.56
N LEU A 39 5.74 -22.25 34.62
CA LEU A 39 4.96 -22.66 33.45
C LEU A 39 4.63 -21.48 32.51
N ALA A 40 4.18 -21.79 31.29
CA ALA A 40 3.71 -20.77 30.34
C ALA A 40 2.38 -20.17 30.81
N THR A 41 2.26 -18.84 30.81
CA THR A 41 0.99 -18.18 31.12
C THR A 41 0.00 -18.31 29.96
N ALA A 42 -1.31 -18.16 30.22
CA ALA A 42 -2.34 -18.20 29.17
C ALA A 42 -2.06 -17.19 28.03
N ALA A 43 -1.62 -15.97 28.36
CA ALA A 43 -1.24 -14.96 27.37
C ALA A 43 -0.04 -15.39 26.50
N GLU A 44 0.95 -16.07 27.07
CA GLU A 44 2.07 -16.63 26.32
C GLU A 44 1.65 -17.82 25.44
N LEU A 45 0.76 -18.69 25.93
CA LEU A 45 0.20 -19.79 25.15
C LEU A 45 -0.61 -19.27 23.97
N ARG A 46 -1.46 -18.25 24.17
CA ARG A 46 -2.22 -17.59 23.11
C ARG A 46 -1.28 -16.92 22.09
N ASN A 47 -0.24 -16.20 22.54
CA ASN A 47 0.76 -15.63 21.63
C ASN A 47 1.56 -16.70 20.85
N ARG A 48 1.80 -17.89 21.45
CA ARG A 48 2.41 -19.05 20.77
C ARG A 48 1.46 -19.66 19.74
N LYS A 49 0.16 -19.84 20.04
CA LYS A 49 -0.89 -20.26 19.07
C LYS A 49 -0.85 -19.33 17.85
N GLN A 50 -1.01 -18.02 18.08
CA GLN A 50 -1.02 -16.98 17.03
C GLN A 50 0.24 -17.02 16.15
N PHE A 51 1.42 -17.06 16.78
CA PHE A 51 2.68 -17.10 16.03
C PHE A 51 2.82 -18.39 15.22
N LYS A 52 2.43 -19.55 15.79
CA LYS A 52 2.45 -20.83 15.08
C LYS A 52 1.51 -20.84 13.88
N LEU A 53 0.27 -20.37 14.02
CA LEU A 53 -0.69 -20.29 12.92
C LEU A 53 -0.10 -19.54 11.71
N VAL A 54 0.32 -18.30 11.94
CA VAL A 54 0.89 -17.44 10.88
C VAL A 54 2.18 -18.03 10.31
N GLN A 55 3.04 -18.61 11.16
CA GLN A 55 4.31 -19.20 10.72
C GLN A 55 4.10 -20.49 9.91
N ASP A 56 3.14 -21.34 10.27
CA ASP A 56 2.78 -22.55 9.53
C ASP A 56 2.22 -22.18 8.14
N THR A 57 1.23 -21.27 8.09
CA THR A 57 0.61 -20.84 6.82
C THR A 57 1.62 -20.19 5.89
N LEU A 58 2.49 -19.29 6.37
CA LEU A 58 3.54 -18.69 5.55
C LEU A 58 4.68 -19.67 5.17
N ASN A 59 4.78 -20.83 5.82
CA ASN A 59 5.76 -21.86 5.45
C ASN A 59 5.33 -22.70 4.23
N CYS A 60 4.03 -22.85 3.94
CA CYS A 60 3.61 -23.56 2.72
C CYS A 60 3.92 -22.75 1.44
N ILE A 61 3.91 -21.42 1.53
CA ILE A 61 4.23 -20.47 0.44
C ILE A 61 5.61 -19.80 0.61
N LYS A 62 6.54 -20.50 1.26
CA LYS A 62 7.81 -19.91 1.75
C LYS A 62 8.64 -19.21 0.68
N GLU A 63 8.73 -19.79 -0.51
CA GLU A 63 9.56 -19.25 -1.61
C GLU A 63 8.92 -18.01 -2.25
N LEU A 64 7.61 -18.05 -2.46
CA LEU A 64 6.80 -16.89 -2.86
C LEU A 64 7.00 -15.71 -1.88
N VAL A 65 6.91 -15.98 -0.58
CA VAL A 65 7.06 -14.95 0.47
C VAL A 65 8.49 -14.42 0.60
N LYS A 66 9.54 -15.18 0.23
CA LYS A 66 10.91 -14.63 0.14
C LYS A 66 11.00 -13.50 -0.90
N ILE A 67 10.22 -13.59 -1.98
CA ILE A 67 10.16 -12.59 -3.05
C ILE A 67 9.19 -11.48 -2.65
N GLY A 68 7.94 -11.84 -2.29
CA GLY A 68 6.88 -10.90 -1.92
C GLY A 68 7.20 -10.00 -0.71
N PHE A 69 8.00 -10.47 0.25
CA PHE A 69 8.45 -9.66 1.39
C PHE A 69 9.95 -9.28 1.32
N LYS A 70 10.59 -9.39 0.15
CA LYS A 70 12.00 -9.01 -0.02
C LYS A 70 12.23 -7.57 0.45
N ASN A 71 13.16 -7.40 1.39
CA ASN A 71 13.50 -6.13 2.05
C ASN A 71 12.32 -5.37 2.70
N TYR A 72 11.17 -6.01 2.97
CA TYR A 72 10.00 -5.35 3.53
C TYR A 72 10.22 -4.95 4.99
N TRP A 73 10.21 -3.62 5.25
CA TRP A 73 10.40 -2.93 6.54
C TRP A 73 11.68 -3.22 7.34
N THR A 74 12.46 -4.25 6.98
CA THR A 74 13.74 -4.58 7.61
C THR A 74 14.71 -5.15 6.60
N LYS A 75 16.00 -4.89 6.81
CA LYS A 75 17.12 -5.51 6.07
C LYS A 75 17.14 -7.06 6.09
N THR A 76 16.37 -7.70 6.99
CA THR A 76 16.21 -9.17 6.98
C THR A 76 15.00 -9.67 6.16
N GLY A 77 14.00 -8.81 5.93
CA GLY A 77 12.84 -9.04 5.05
C GLY A 77 12.15 -10.41 5.15
N GLY A 78 11.58 -10.82 4.02
CA GLY A 78 11.01 -12.14 3.74
C GLY A 78 10.04 -12.62 4.81
N ILE A 79 10.16 -13.91 5.16
CA ILE A 79 9.33 -14.60 6.16
C ILE A 79 9.21 -13.82 7.48
N ARG A 80 10.24 -13.10 7.95
CA ARG A 80 10.16 -12.32 9.19
C ARG A 80 9.25 -11.10 9.04
N GLY A 81 9.36 -10.38 7.92
CA GLY A 81 8.45 -9.28 7.58
C GLY A 81 7.01 -9.78 7.45
N ALA A 82 6.82 -10.91 6.77
CA ALA A 82 5.50 -11.51 6.55
C ALA A 82 4.83 -12.01 7.84
N VAL A 83 5.57 -12.69 8.71
CA VAL A 83 5.04 -13.13 10.02
C VAL A 83 4.69 -11.92 10.89
N SER A 84 5.53 -10.89 10.90
CA SER A 84 5.27 -9.64 11.64
C SER A 84 4.03 -8.91 11.13
N TYR A 85 3.87 -8.79 9.81
CA TYR A 85 2.69 -8.17 9.20
C TYR A 85 1.42 -8.96 9.52
N ASN A 86 1.37 -10.24 9.14
CA ASN A 86 0.15 -11.03 9.22
C ASN A 86 -0.30 -11.26 10.68
N LYS A 87 0.61 -11.49 11.63
CA LYS A 87 0.25 -11.57 13.07
C LYS A 87 -0.32 -10.25 13.64
N THR A 88 -0.03 -9.12 13.00
CA THR A 88 -0.47 -7.79 13.45
C THR A 88 -1.70 -7.27 12.69
N ARG A 89 -1.98 -7.79 11.50
CA ARG A 89 -2.99 -7.24 10.56
C ARG A 89 -3.99 -8.24 10.00
N ALA A 90 -3.64 -9.51 9.89
CA ALA A 90 -4.40 -10.55 9.21
C ALA A 90 -4.85 -11.68 10.15
N LEU A 91 -4.66 -11.52 11.46
CA LEU A 91 -5.03 -12.52 12.45
C LEU A 91 -6.19 -12.00 13.27
N GLU A 92 -7.31 -12.73 13.24
CA GLU A 92 -8.48 -12.48 14.06
C GLU A 92 -8.51 -13.42 15.26
N LEU A 93 -9.26 -13.04 16.29
CA LEU A 93 -9.31 -13.70 17.59
C LEU A 93 -10.76 -13.96 17.98
N ASP A 94 -11.08 -15.23 18.21
CA ASP A 94 -12.35 -15.64 18.79
C ASP A 94 -12.06 -16.42 20.08
N GLY A 95 -12.37 -15.80 21.23
CA GLY A 95 -12.07 -16.32 22.56
C GLY A 95 -10.59 -16.66 22.80
N ASP A 96 -10.26 -17.95 22.72
CA ASP A 96 -8.91 -18.52 22.88
C ASP A 96 -8.32 -19.11 21.59
N ASP A 97 -9.06 -19.07 20.50
CA ASP A 97 -8.62 -19.48 19.17
C ASP A 97 -8.37 -18.28 18.25
N CYS A 98 -7.78 -18.56 17.10
CA CYS A 98 -7.35 -17.55 16.16
C CYS A 98 -7.40 -18.10 14.73
N THR A 99 -7.81 -17.24 13.81
CA THR A 99 -7.95 -17.53 12.37
C THR A 99 -7.12 -16.54 11.56
N ILE A 100 -7.00 -16.79 10.26
CA ILE A 100 -6.44 -15.81 9.31
C ILE A 100 -7.60 -15.23 8.50
N ASP A 101 -7.71 -13.91 8.54
CA ASP A 101 -8.60 -13.11 7.70
C ASP A 101 -8.04 -13.08 6.26
N PRO A 102 -8.77 -13.60 5.26
CA PRO A 102 -8.30 -13.63 3.88
C PRO A 102 -8.10 -12.23 3.26
N GLU A 103 -8.95 -11.24 3.58
CA GLU A 103 -8.86 -9.91 2.95
C GLU A 103 -7.63 -9.13 3.43
N ARG A 104 -7.23 -9.33 4.69
CA ARG A 104 -6.06 -8.68 5.29
C ARG A 104 -4.78 -9.53 5.18
N PHE A 105 -4.87 -10.82 4.80
CA PHE A 105 -3.70 -11.67 4.60
C PHE A 105 -2.82 -11.18 3.44
N ARG A 106 -1.50 -11.25 3.62
CA ARG A 106 -0.53 -10.85 2.61
C ARG A 106 0.64 -11.80 2.48
N PHE A 107 0.84 -12.28 1.25
CA PHE A 107 2.07 -12.97 0.82
C PHE A 107 3.09 -12.00 0.19
N SER A 108 2.66 -10.81 -0.24
CA SER A 108 3.51 -9.76 -0.79
C SER A 108 3.24 -8.40 -0.14
N GLY A 109 4.29 -7.61 0.02
CA GLY A 109 4.25 -6.27 0.59
C GLY A 109 5.31 -5.39 -0.04
N GLY A 110 4.95 -4.16 -0.43
CA GLY A 110 5.91 -3.23 -1.01
C GLY A 110 5.33 -1.92 -1.57
N VAL A 111 6.05 -1.32 -2.52
CA VAL A 111 5.78 0.04 -3.04
C VAL A 111 5.57 0.10 -4.56
N LEU A 112 5.57 -1.05 -5.24
CA LEU A 112 5.21 -1.14 -6.66
C LEU A 112 3.67 -1.11 -6.79
N PRO A 113 3.08 -0.42 -7.78
CA PRO A 113 1.63 -0.38 -7.93
C PRO A 113 1.01 -1.77 -8.15
N GLY A 114 -0.18 -2.00 -7.58
CA GLY A 114 -0.97 -3.20 -7.86
C GLY A 114 -1.58 -3.21 -9.26
N LEU A 115 -2.23 -4.32 -9.60
CA LEU A 115 -2.98 -4.49 -10.84
C LEU A 115 -4.34 -3.80 -10.76
N LEU A 116 -4.75 -3.16 -11.85
CA LEU A 116 -6.10 -2.60 -12.01
C LEU A 116 -7.06 -3.67 -12.51
N HIS A 117 -8.27 -3.71 -11.95
CA HIS A 117 -9.34 -4.65 -12.32
C HIS A 117 -8.87 -6.12 -12.38
N ALA A 118 -8.02 -6.53 -11.43
CA ALA A 118 -7.59 -7.92 -11.33
C ALA A 118 -8.75 -8.83 -10.90
N GLY A 119 -8.85 -9.99 -11.53
CA GLY A 119 -9.82 -11.04 -11.25
C GLY A 119 -9.31 -12.41 -11.68
N PHE A 120 -10.11 -13.45 -11.44
CA PHE A 120 -9.78 -14.81 -11.84
C PHE A 120 -11.04 -15.58 -12.27
N GLU A 121 -10.84 -16.66 -13.01
CA GLU A 121 -11.86 -17.66 -13.33
C GLU A 121 -11.26 -19.08 -13.23
N LEU A 122 -12.11 -20.06 -12.88
CA LEU A 122 -11.72 -21.47 -12.89
C LEU A 122 -11.96 -22.02 -14.30
N GLU A 123 -10.94 -21.93 -15.16
CA GLU A 123 -11.01 -22.39 -16.55
C GLU A 123 -11.25 -23.90 -16.64
N ARG A 124 -10.64 -24.67 -15.73
CA ARG A 124 -10.77 -26.14 -15.61
C ARG A 124 -10.50 -26.60 -14.17
N GLU A 125 -10.80 -27.87 -13.86
CA GLU A 125 -10.53 -28.53 -12.57
C GLU A 125 -9.09 -28.43 -12.02
N ASP A 126 -8.11 -28.09 -12.86
CA ASP A 126 -6.68 -27.98 -12.51
C ASP A 126 -6.07 -26.59 -12.76
N LEU A 127 -6.88 -25.63 -13.23
CA LEU A 127 -6.39 -24.43 -13.91
C LEU A 127 -7.21 -23.18 -13.55
N LEU A 128 -6.61 -22.27 -12.80
CA LEU A 128 -7.10 -20.91 -12.62
C LEU A 128 -6.51 -19.99 -13.69
N ARG A 129 -7.35 -19.22 -14.36
CA ARG A 129 -6.92 -18.11 -15.22
C ARG A 129 -7.07 -16.80 -14.47
N PHE A 130 -6.07 -15.95 -14.57
CA PHE A 130 -6.06 -14.60 -14.02
C PHE A 130 -6.19 -13.59 -15.15
N SER A 131 -6.93 -12.51 -14.88
CA SER A 131 -7.16 -11.40 -15.80
C SER A 131 -6.97 -10.06 -15.07
N SER A 132 -6.50 -9.05 -15.78
CA SER A 132 -6.21 -7.71 -15.26
C SER A 132 -6.14 -6.71 -16.41
N ASN A 133 -6.35 -5.43 -16.13
CA ASN A 133 -6.13 -4.38 -17.11
C ASN A 133 -4.60 -4.11 -17.28
N PRO A 134 -4.02 -4.29 -18.49
CA PRO A 134 -2.59 -4.08 -18.75
C PRO A 134 -2.18 -2.59 -18.92
N GLU A 135 -3.07 -1.64 -18.62
CA GLU A 135 -2.79 -0.19 -18.66
C GLU A 135 -1.56 0.23 -17.85
N LEU A 136 -0.89 1.29 -18.34
CA LEU A 136 0.37 1.81 -17.77
C LEU A 136 0.16 2.55 -16.45
N VAL A 137 0.15 1.82 -15.34
CA VAL A 137 0.15 2.42 -13.99
C VAL A 137 1.48 3.11 -13.72
N TYR A 138 1.44 4.39 -13.29
CA TYR A 138 2.65 5.17 -13.01
C TYR A 138 3.50 4.51 -11.91
N GLY A 139 4.75 4.18 -12.26
CA GLY A 139 5.71 3.53 -11.36
C GLY A 139 5.80 2.01 -11.50
N ALA A 140 4.93 1.39 -12.31
CA ALA A 140 5.07 0.01 -12.77
C ALA A 140 5.65 -0.04 -14.21
N SER A 141 6.02 -1.24 -14.67
CA SER A 141 6.48 -1.49 -16.03
C SER A 141 5.69 -2.66 -16.64
N PRO A 142 5.33 -2.62 -17.95
CA PRO A 142 4.71 -3.76 -18.64
C PRO A 142 5.54 -5.05 -18.61
N LYS A 143 6.84 -4.96 -18.26
CA LYS A 143 7.77 -6.10 -18.14
C LYS A 143 8.00 -6.57 -16.69
N ASP A 144 7.33 -5.95 -15.72
CA ASP A 144 7.26 -6.50 -14.36
C ASP A 144 6.41 -7.79 -14.41
N GLN A 145 6.64 -8.72 -13.49
CA GLN A 145 6.02 -10.06 -13.52
C GLN A 145 4.93 -10.18 -12.46
N VAL A 146 3.84 -10.89 -12.76
CA VAL A 146 2.84 -11.21 -11.73
C VAL A 146 3.33 -12.33 -10.80
N MET A 147 2.77 -12.36 -9.60
CA MET A 147 2.93 -13.43 -8.62
C MET A 147 1.52 -13.93 -8.26
N LEU A 148 1.27 -15.22 -8.45
CA LEU A 148 -0.04 -15.85 -8.30
C LEU A 148 -0.06 -16.76 -7.07
N LEU A 149 -1.18 -16.78 -6.35
CA LEU A 149 -1.40 -17.68 -5.22
C LEU A 149 -2.84 -18.17 -5.16
N ALA A 150 -3.00 -19.48 -5.00
CA ALA A 150 -4.23 -20.11 -4.53
C ALA A 150 -3.90 -20.92 -3.26
N ILE A 151 -4.58 -20.64 -2.15
CA ILE A 151 -4.26 -21.21 -0.83
C ILE A 151 -5.50 -21.66 -0.07
N ASP A 152 -5.46 -22.90 0.39
CA ASP A 152 -6.27 -23.41 1.50
C ASP A 152 -5.61 -22.91 2.81
N LEU A 153 -6.21 -21.89 3.43
CA LEU A 153 -5.69 -21.28 4.67
C LEU A 153 -5.84 -22.18 5.90
N GLU A 154 -6.78 -23.14 5.89
CA GLU A 154 -7.13 -23.99 7.03
C GLU A 154 -6.19 -25.22 7.09
N GLY A 155 -6.19 -26.02 6.02
CA GLY A 155 -5.29 -27.15 5.81
C GLY A 155 -3.88 -26.75 5.37
N LYS A 156 -3.63 -25.46 5.13
CA LYS A 156 -2.30 -24.83 4.91
C LYS A 156 -1.57 -25.43 3.71
N LYS A 157 -2.30 -25.56 2.61
CA LYS A 157 -1.79 -26.04 1.32
C LYS A 157 -1.97 -24.96 0.27
N ALA A 158 -1.02 -24.85 -0.66
CA ALA A 158 -1.06 -23.82 -1.68
C ALA A 158 -0.43 -24.29 -2.99
N SER A 159 -0.88 -23.69 -4.09
CA SER A 159 -0.15 -23.64 -5.35
C SER A 159 0.14 -22.17 -5.66
N CYS A 160 1.33 -21.88 -6.17
CA CYS A 160 1.74 -20.51 -6.43
C CYS A 160 2.74 -20.43 -7.57
N GLU A 161 2.71 -19.31 -8.30
CA GLU A 161 3.74 -18.92 -9.23
C GLU A 161 4.39 -17.63 -8.71
N SER A 162 5.71 -17.62 -8.60
CA SER A 162 6.48 -16.50 -8.06
C SER A 162 7.04 -15.58 -9.15
N LEU A 163 7.00 -16.00 -10.42
CA LEU A 163 7.61 -15.36 -11.58
C LEU A 163 6.73 -15.59 -12.81
N GLY A 164 5.46 -15.21 -12.71
CA GLY A 164 4.46 -15.40 -13.75
C GLY A 164 4.68 -14.52 -14.98
N ASN A 165 3.64 -14.45 -15.81
CA ASN A 165 3.65 -13.68 -17.03
C ASN A 165 3.87 -12.18 -16.78
N PHE A 166 4.20 -11.46 -17.84
CA PHE A 166 4.41 -10.01 -17.78
C PHE A 166 3.10 -9.26 -17.50
N MET A 167 3.17 -8.24 -16.65
CA MET A 167 2.05 -7.36 -16.29
C MET A 167 1.33 -6.79 -17.54
N GLY A 168 2.10 -6.42 -18.57
CA GLY A 168 1.57 -5.91 -19.84
C GLY A 168 0.88 -6.95 -20.72
N SER A 169 0.90 -8.24 -20.37
CA SER A 169 0.13 -9.28 -21.05
C SER A 169 -1.31 -9.38 -20.56
N GLY A 170 -1.66 -8.76 -19.43
CA GLY A 170 -3.03 -8.71 -18.87
C GLY A 170 -3.59 -10.05 -18.34
N THR A 171 -3.05 -11.20 -18.77
CA THR A 171 -3.49 -12.54 -18.33
C THR A 171 -2.32 -13.46 -18.00
N ASP A 172 -2.54 -14.35 -17.04
CA ASP A 172 -1.65 -15.45 -16.67
C ASP A 172 -2.48 -16.65 -16.18
N VAL A 173 -1.85 -17.81 -15.97
CA VAL A 173 -2.52 -19.03 -15.49
C VAL A 173 -1.76 -19.72 -14.36
N LEU A 174 -2.49 -20.18 -13.35
CA LEU A 174 -1.96 -20.99 -12.26
C LEU A 174 -2.52 -22.41 -12.36
N ARG A 175 -1.64 -23.38 -12.61
CA ARG A 175 -1.95 -24.80 -12.37
C ARG A 175 -1.82 -25.10 -10.90
N PHE A 176 -2.72 -25.92 -10.37
CA PHE A 176 -2.69 -26.34 -8.98
C PHE A 176 -2.76 -27.86 -8.84
N SER A 177 -2.21 -28.37 -7.73
CA SER A 177 -2.06 -29.81 -7.49
C SER A 177 -3.36 -30.49 -7.06
N ASN A 178 -3.49 -31.79 -7.38
CA ASN A 178 -4.68 -32.60 -7.03
C ASN A 178 -5.01 -32.59 -5.52
N ASP A 179 -4.06 -32.29 -4.64
CA ASP A 179 -4.26 -32.26 -3.19
C ASP A 179 -4.90 -30.95 -2.67
N LEU A 180 -5.35 -30.10 -3.61
CA LEU A 180 -6.24 -28.97 -3.44
C LEU A 180 -7.65 -29.20 -4.05
N LYS A 181 -7.94 -30.39 -4.59
CA LYS A 181 -9.30 -30.79 -5.00
C LYS A 181 -10.21 -30.99 -3.78
N GLY A 182 -11.51 -30.74 -3.96
CA GLY A 182 -12.50 -30.74 -2.87
C GLY A 182 -12.34 -29.59 -1.87
N LYS A 183 -11.50 -28.58 -2.15
CA LYS A 183 -11.17 -27.52 -1.21
C LYS A 183 -11.67 -26.15 -1.61
N THR A 184 -11.94 -25.34 -0.60
CA THR A 184 -12.09 -23.90 -0.67
C THR A 184 -10.72 -23.24 -0.71
N LEU A 185 -10.40 -22.50 -1.78
CA LEU A 185 -9.15 -21.77 -1.94
C LEU A 185 -9.39 -20.27 -1.93
N ASP A 186 -8.57 -19.55 -1.17
CA ASP A 186 -8.46 -18.09 -1.20
C ASP A 186 -7.42 -17.67 -2.24
N ILE A 187 -7.80 -16.74 -3.13
CA ILE A 187 -7.04 -16.40 -4.33
C ILE A 187 -6.41 -15.01 -4.19
N TYR A 188 -5.12 -14.89 -4.52
CA TYR A 188 -4.37 -13.65 -4.41
C TYR A 188 -3.45 -13.42 -5.62
N ILE A 189 -3.17 -12.15 -5.90
CA ILE A 189 -2.19 -11.72 -6.90
C ILE A 189 -1.31 -10.60 -6.36
N ALA A 190 -0.09 -10.49 -6.88
CA ALA A 190 0.82 -9.37 -6.64
C ALA A 190 1.70 -9.16 -7.89
N VAL A 191 2.56 -8.13 -7.87
CA VAL A 191 3.51 -7.84 -8.96
C VAL A 191 4.91 -7.68 -8.38
N VAL A 192 5.92 -8.25 -9.05
CA VAL A 192 7.35 -8.07 -8.75
C VAL A 192 8.04 -7.37 -9.92
N ALA A 193 8.89 -6.38 -9.61
CA ALA A 193 9.64 -5.65 -10.62
C ALA A 193 10.50 -6.60 -11.47
N LYS A 194 10.67 -6.30 -12.76
CA LYS A 194 11.49 -7.09 -13.71
C LYS A 194 12.94 -7.34 -13.24
N ASP A 195 13.48 -6.42 -12.45
CA ASP A 195 14.81 -6.46 -11.85
C ASP A 195 14.82 -7.03 -10.41
N ARG A 196 13.65 -7.41 -9.90
CA ARG A 196 13.39 -7.92 -8.54
C ARG A 196 13.86 -6.94 -7.45
N SER A 197 13.90 -5.64 -7.73
CA SER A 197 14.27 -4.60 -6.76
C SER A 197 13.13 -4.24 -5.81
N LYS A 198 11.88 -4.39 -6.27
CA LYS A 198 10.63 -3.98 -5.60
C LYS A 198 9.51 -4.94 -5.96
N GLN A 199 8.43 -4.88 -5.19
CA GLN A 199 7.20 -5.63 -5.40
C GLN A 199 6.00 -4.84 -4.86
N SER A 200 4.78 -5.26 -5.19
CA SER A 200 3.53 -4.66 -4.71
C SER A 200 3.11 -5.25 -3.37
N ASP A 201 2.14 -4.60 -2.72
CA ASP A 201 1.24 -5.30 -1.80
C ASP A 201 0.44 -6.38 -2.58
N SER A 202 0.18 -7.53 -1.96
CA SER A 202 -0.73 -8.53 -2.54
C SER A 202 -2.20 -8.12 -2.41
N GLN A 203 -2.96 -8.34 -3.48
CA GLN A 203 -4.39 -8.13 -3.59
C GLN A 203 -5.09 -9.48 -3.44
N TYR A 204 -6.05 -9.58 -2.52
CA TYR A 204 -7.02 -10.68 -2.47
C TYR A 204 -8.05 -10.48 -3.58
N LEU A 205 -8.40 -11.56 -4.29
CA LEU A 205 -9.33 -11.53 -5.43
C LEU A 205 -10.66 -12.25 -5.14
N GLY A 206 -10.79 -12.91 -3.99
CA GLY A 206 -11.94 -13.72 -3.64
C GLY A 206 -11.59 -15.20 -3.45
N ARG A 207 -12.63 -16.03 -3.40
CA ARG A 207 -12.60 -17.42 -2.95
C ARG A 207 -13.30 -18.32 -3.96
N VAL A 208 -12.80 -19.54 -4.13
CA VAL A 208 -13.35 -20.55 -5.06
C VAL A 208 -13.34 -21.94 -4.44
N ASN A 209 -14.40 -22.70 -4.69
CA ASN A 209 -14.46 -24.11 -4.31
C ASN A 209 -14.00 -24.95 -5.51
N ILE A 210 -12.96 -25.76 -5.32
CA ILE A 210 -12.44 -26.68 -6.33
C ILE A 210 -13.23 -28.00 -6.24
N PRO A 211 -13.83 -28.49 -7.35
CA PRO A 211 -14.50 -29.79 -7.36
C PRO A 211 -13.58 -30.94 -6.92
N ASP A 212 -14.16 -31.96 -6.30
CA ASP A 212 -13.52 -33.27 -6.13
C ASP A 212 -14.13 -34.26 -7.15
N PRO A 213 -13.48 -34.49 -8.30
CA PRO A 213 -14.02 -35.35 -9.35
C PRO A 213 -14.02 -36.84 -8.99
N ASP A 214 -13.52 -37.26 -7.83
CA ASP A 214 -13.59 -38.65 -7.37
C ASP A 214 -14.72 -38.84 -6.35
N HIS A 215 -14.93 -37.87 -5.43
CA HIS A 215 -16.15 -37.80 -4.62
C HIS A 215 -17.42 -37.63 -5.48
N ASP A 216 -17.34 -36.79 -6.51
CA ASP A 216 -18.47 -36.49 -7.39
C ASP A 216 -18.84 -37.67 -8.30
N LYS A 217 -17.92 -38.61 -8.55
CA LYS A 217 -18.20 -39.90 -9.22
C LYS A 217 -18.95 -40.85 -8.29
N MET A 218 -18.44 -41.08 -7.07
CA MET A 218 -19.12 -41.92 -6.08
C MET A 218 -20.56 -41.47 -5.88
N HIS A 219 -20.80 -40.17 -5.70
CA HIS A 219 -22.16 -39.67 -5.48
C HIS A 219 -23.07 -39.84 -6.71
N LYS A 220 -22.52 -39.77 -7.94
CA LYS A 220 -23.27 -40.04 -9.18
C LYS A 220 -23.54 -41.54 -9.38
N GLU A 221 -22.60 -42.41 -9.02
CA GLU A 221 -22.78 -43.86 -9.05
C GLU A 221 -23.79 -44.33 -8.00
N GLU A 222 -23.70 -43.84 -6.76
CA GLU A 222 -24.70 -44.09 -5.70
C GLU A 222 -26.08 -43.57 -6.09
N THR A 223 -26.17 -42.36 -6.66
CA THR A 223 -27.43 -41.80 -7.17
C THR A 223 -27.99 -42.66 -8.31
N HIS A 224 -27.15 -43.13 -9.24
CA HIS A 224 -27.59 -43.99 -10.35
C HIS A 224 -28.07 -45.37 -9.87
N ILE A 225 -27.37 -45.97 -8.91
CA ILE A 225 -27.78 -47.23 -8.25
C ILE A 225 -29.11 -47.02 -7.51
N PHE A 226 -29.27 -45.92 -6.78
CA PHE A 226 -30.53 -45.57 -6.11
C PHE A 226 -31.67 -45.35 -7.12
N GLN A 227 -31.41 -44.67 -8.24
CA GLN A 227 -32.35 -44.49 -9.34
C GLN A 227 -32.81 -45.85 -9.91
N GLN A 228 -31.86 -46.75 -10.21
CA GLN A 228 -32.15 -48.11 -10.69
C GLN A 228 -32.91 -48.95 -9.65
N MET A 229 -32.61 -48.82 -8.36
CA MET A 229 -33.37 -49.47 -7.29
C MET A 229 -34.81 -48.94 -7.23
N VAL A 230 -35.03 -47.63 -7.35
CA VAL A 230 -36.37 -47.02 -7.36
C VAL A 230 -37.15 -47.42 -8.61
N GLU A 231 -36.53 -47.46 -9.78
CA GLU A 231 -37.14 -47.96 -11.03
C GLU A 231 -37.50 -49.45 -10.94
N THR A 232 -36.64 -50.27 -10.32
CA THR A 232 -36.93 -51.69 -10.07
C THR A 232 -38.13 -51.84 -9.12
N LEU A 233 -38.10 -51.20 -7.95
CA LEU A 233 -39.16 -51.28 -6.93
C LEU A 233 -40.51 -50.73 -7.43
N THR A 234 -40.50 -49.69 -8.28
CA THR A 234 -41.74 -49.18 -8.87
C THR A 234 -42.29 -50.10 -9.97
N SER A 235 -41.44 -50.84 -10.69
CA SER A 235 -41.89 -51.89 -11.61
C SER A 235 -42.52 -53.08 -10.88
N GLU A 236 -41.97 -53.47 -9.72
CA GLU A 236 -42.53 -54.54 -8.87
C GLU A 236 -43.88 -54.13 -8.27
N GLN A 237 -44.02 -52.87 -7.81
CA GLN A 237 -45.30 -52.36 -7.29
C GLN A 237 -46.40 -52.27 -8.34
N GLN A 238 -46.06 -52.21 -9.63
CA GLN A 238 -47.05 -52.25 -10.73
C GLN A 238 -47.57 -53.66 -11.05
N GLN A 239 -47.11 -54.71 -10.34
CA GLN A 239 -47.60 -56.08 -10.47
C GLN A 239 -48.34 -56.62 -9.22
N ALA A 240 -48.55 -55.78 -8.20
CA ALA A 240 -49.43 -56.10 -7.07
C ALA A 240 -50.93 -55.82 -7.43
N PRO A 241 -51.89 -56.75 -7.18
CA PRO A 241 -53.28 -56.54 -7.55
C PRO A 241 -53.99 -55.42 -6.75
N THR A 242 -54.87 -54.67 -7.42
CA THR A 242 -55.74 -53.67 -6.79
C THR A 242 -56.83 -54.28 -5.92
N ASP A 243 -56.85 -53.92 -4.63
CA ASP A 243 -58.08 -53.83 -3.84
C ASP A 243 -57.93 -52.85 -2.63
N SER A 244 -59.03 -52.55 -1.94
CA SER A 244 -59.12 -51.75 -0.69
C SER A 244 -58.84 -50.24 -0.79
N ALA A 245 -59.25 -49.60 -1.88
CA ALA A 245 -59.31 -48.12 -1.97
C ALA A 245 -60.48 -47.51 -1.16
N GLN A 246 -60.60 -47.79 0.15
CA GLN A 246 -61.75 -47.35 0.95
C GLN A 246 -61.54 -47.08 2.45
N GLU A 247 -60.40 -46.53 2.86
CA GLU A 247 -60.32 -45.81 4.14
C GLU A 247 -59.41 -44.56 4.06
N TYR A 248 -59.26 -43.81 5.16
CA TYR A 248 -58.51 -42.53 5.25
C TYR A 248 -59.07 -41.35 4.43
N LYS A 249 -60.40 -41.20 4.34
CA LYS A 249 -61.04 -39.94 3.90
C LYS A 249 -61.78 -39.22 5.04
N ALA A 250 -61.13 -39.08 6.19
CA ALA A 250 -61.73 -38.44 7.37
C ALA A 250 -60.70 -37.77 8.31
N LEU A 251 -59.97 -36.74 7.84
CA LEU A 251 -59.40 -35.68 8.70
C LEU A 251 -58.98 -34.43 7.86
N HIS A 252 -59.42 -33.25 8.33
CA HIS A 252 -59.00 -31.89 7.95
C HIS A 252 -59.20 -31.34 6.51
N THR A 253 -60.46 -31.05 6.21
CA THR A 253 -61.03 -29.75 5.78
C THR A 253 -60.27 -28.79 4.81
N ASN A 254 -60.84 -28.67 3.61
CA ASN A 254 -60.84 -27.51 2.67
C ASN A 254 -61.56 -26.26 3.27
N ALA A 255 -61.60 -25.03 2.72
CA ALA A 255 -60.94 -24.29 1.62
C ALA A 255 -61.30 -22.77 1.72
N MET A 256 -60.94 -21.95 0.70
CA MET A 256 -61.45 -20.61 0.25
C MET A 256 -60.26 -19.68 -0.10
N ASN A 257 -60.00 -19.39 -1.39
CA ASN A 257 -60.44 -18.22 -2.21
C ASN A 257 -59.64 -16.93 -1.90
N GLU A 258 -58.96 -16.20 -2.80
CA GLU A 258 -59.15 -15.78 -4.23
C GLU A 258 -59.92 -14.45 -4.40
N GLN A 259 -59.65 -13.72 -5.52
CA GLN A 259 -60.04 -12.35 -5.94
C GLN A 259 -59.06 -11.24 -5.50
N ALA A 260 -58.71 -10.20 -6.30
CA ALA A 260 -58.99 -9.82 -7.71
C ALA A 260 -57.74 -9.08 -8.28
N TYR A 261 -57.30 -9.24 -9.54
CA TYR A 261 -57.79 -8.63 -10.80
C TYR A 261 -57.93 -7.09 -10.79
N LYS A 262 -57.63 -6.31 -11.85
CA LYS A 262 -56.80 -6.42 -13.09
C LYS A 262 -56.88 -5.04 -13.82
N LEU A 263 -55.86 -4.60 -14.60
CA LEU A 263 -55.95 -4.02 -15.97
C LEU A 263 -54.80 -3.04 -16.40
N ILE A 264 -54.73 -2.79 -17.71
CA ILE A 264 -53.72 -2.10 -18.57
C ILE A 264 -54.52 -1.46 -19.76
N PRO A 265 -54.01 -0.96 -20.94
CA PRO A 265 -52.66 -0.68 -21.48
C PRO A 265 -52.45 0.65 -22.32
N LYS A 266 -51.17 0.97 -22.65
CA LYS A 266 -50.53 1.49 -23.92
C LYS A 266 -51.14 2.60 -24.84
N THR A 267 -50.26 3.12 -25.73
CA THR A 267 -50.44 3.85 -27.04
C THR A 267 -50.63 5.39 -26.97
N THR A 268 -50.15 6.26 -27.90
CA THR A 268 -49.20 6.19 -29.06
C THR A 268 -48.64 7.59 -29.44
N ASP A 269 -47.66 7.65 -30.36
CA ASP A 269 -47.13 8.82 -31.15
C ASP A 269 -48.18 9.44 -32.11
N PRO A 270 -47.98 10.55 -32.92
CA PRO A 270 -46.75 11.34 -33.22
C PRO A 270 -46.89 12.90 -33.41
N ASP A 271 -45.80 13.54 -33.90
CA ASP A 271 -45.69 14.70 -34.86
C ASP A 271 -45.72 16.22 -34.49
N ALA A 272 -44.82 16.96 -35.19
CA ALA A 272 -44.87 18.38 -35.68
C ALA A 272 -44.80 19.63 -34.71
N VAL A 273 -44.38 20.87 -35.09
CA VAL A 273 -43.48 21.46 -36.16
C VAL A 273 -43.15 22.96 -35.86
N SER A 274 -42.07 23.52 -36.45
CA SER A 274 -41.74 24.97 -36.73
C SER A 274 -41.28 26.01 -35.66
N ASP A 275 -40.19 26.71 -36.01
CA ASP A 275 -39.87 28.18 -35.98
C ASP A 275 -40.04 29.04 -34.70
N MET A 276 -39.15 30.02 -34.38
CA MET A 276 -39.01 31.33 -35.06
C MET A 276 -37.76 32.16 -34.61
N PHE A 277 -37.16 32.95 -35.52
CA PHE A 277 -36.08 33.96 -35.24
C PHE A 277 -36.64 35.40 -35.21
N PRO A 278 -36.11 36.33 -34.36
CA PRO A 278 -35.13 37.36 -34.81
C PRO A 278 -34.03 37.68 -33.75
N LYS A 279 -32.77 38.05 -34.07
CA LYS A 279 -32.16 39.20 -34.80
C LYS A 279 -32.20 40.59 -34.11
N SER A 280 -31.10 40.96 -33.43
CA SER A 280 -30.36 42.25 -33.54
C SER A 280 -29.07 42.17 -32.66
N ASN A 281 -27.85 42.55 -33.04
CA ASN A 281 -27.21 43.62 -33.85
C ASN A 281 -26.85 44.91 -33.08
N HIS A 282 -25.55 45.11 -32.81
CA HIS A 282 -24.69 46.32 -32.94
C HIS A 282 -23.35 46.06 -32.19
N THR A 283 -22.09 46.24 -32.66
CA THR A 283 -21.36 47.35 -33.35
C THR A 283 -21.30 48.64 -32.52
N TYR A 284 -20.20 49.39 -32.30
CA TYR A 284 -18.91 49.66 -33.00
C TYR A 284 -18.00 50.47 -32.00
N VAL A 285 -16.67 50.71 -32.07
CA VAL A 285 -15.51 50.35 -32.93
C VAL A 285 -14.16 50.60 -32.16
N MET A 286 -13.00 50.70 -32.85
CA MET A 286 -11.62 50.80 -32.31
C MET A 286 -11.08 52.22 -32.00
N LYS A 287 -10.02 52.30 -31.15
CA LYS A 287 -8.73 53.05 -31.31
C LYS A 287 -7.80 52.74 -30.11
N ASN A 288 -6.48 52.48 -30.13
CA ASN A 288 -5.36 52.45 -31.10
C ASN A 288 -4.42 53.69 -31.17
N HIS A 289 -3.29 53.62 -30.43
CA HIS A 289 -2.00 54.36 -30.56
C HIS A 289 -0.89 53.46 -29.91
N LEU A 290 0.40 53.28 -30.33
CA LEU A 290 1.35 53.95 -31.25
C LEU A 290 2.14 55.13 -30.57
N LEU A 291 3.50 55.25 -30.52
CA LEU A 291 4.66 54.63 -31.23
C LEU A 291 6.03 54.90 -30.50
N THR A 292 7.08 54.04 -30.70
CA THR A 292 8.56 54.31 -30.53
C THR A 292 9.14 54.58 -29.10
N ILE A 293 10.47 54.55 -28.78
CA ILE A 293 11.76 54.86 -29.48
C ILE A 293 12.93 53.85 -29.19
N CYS A 294 13.80 53.66 -30.21
CA CYS A 294 15.22 53.22 -30.32
C CYS A 294 16.01 52.38 -29.28
N PHE A 295 16.62 51.30 -29.82
CA PHE A 295 18.08 50.97 -29.85
C PHE A 295 19.04 51.39 -28.72
N LEU A 296 19.78 50.40 -28.20
CA LEU A 296 21.26 50.42 -28.17
C LEU A 296 21.84 48.99 -28.12
N PHE A 297 22.67 48.63 -29.09
CA PHE A 297 23.44 47.37 -29.14
C PHE A 297 24.90 47.72 -29.41
N LEU A 298 25.83 47.39 -28.51
CA LEU A 298 27.09 46.68 -28.83
C LEU A 298 27.93 46.33 -27.58
N SER A 299 28.89 45.42 -27.77
CA SER A 299 30.12 45.22 -26.96
C SER A 299 29.96 45.11 -25.43
N SER A 300 29.47 43.95 -24.98
CA SER A 300 29.94 43.33 -23.72
C SER A 300 29.73 41.81 -23.76
N ILE A 301 30.47 41.12 -24.64
CA ILE A 301 30.66 39.66 -24.53
C ILE A 301 31.68 39.41 -23.41
N ALA A 302 31.28 39.71 -22.18
CA ALA A 302 31.88 39.06 -21.03
C ALA A 302 31.55 37.56 -21.14
N PHE A 303 32.54 36.69 -20.99
CA PHE A 303 32.28 35.26 -20.89
C PHE A 303 31.43 35.02 -19.64
N ALA A 304 30.13 34.82 -19.85
CA ALA A 304 29.20 34.35 -18.82
C ALA A 304 29.52 32.89 -18.50
N GLN A 305 30.63 32.65 -17.79
CA GLN A 305 30.86 31.42 -17.07
C GLN A 305 29.63 31.18 -16.21
N ASN A 306 28.90 30.11 -16.53
CA ASN A 306 27.63 29.76 -15.90
C ASN A 306 27.92 29.24 -14.48
N GLN A 307 28.25 30.17 -13.57
CA GLN A 307 28.44 29.93 -12.15
C GLN A 307 27.13 29.37 -11.61
N GLN A 308 27.05 28.04 -11.52
CA GLN A 308 25.96 27.38 -10.83
C GLN A 308 25.89 27.98 -9.42
N PRO A 309 24.70 28.33 -8.90
CA PRO A 309 24.55 28.79 -7.53
C PRO A 309 25.30 27.84 -6.58
N LYS A 310 26.12 28.38 -5.68
CA LYS A 310 27.00 27.60 -4.78
C LYS A 310 26.25 26.52 -3.99
N ASN A 311 24.95 26.74 -3.79
CA ASN A 311 23.99 25.78 -3.25
C ASN A 311 23.02 25.24 -4.34
N SER A 312 23.56 24.62 -5.40
CA SER A 312 22.77 23.94 -6.42
C SER A 312 23.40 22.64 -6.91
N ILE A 313 22.56 21.72 -7.37
CA ILE A 313 22.93 20.39 -7.87
C ILE A 313 22.19 20.16 -9.19
N ASP A 314 22.94 19.78 -10.21
CA ASP A 314 22.42 19.34 -11.50
C ASP A 314 22.30 17.81 -11.47
N ALA A 315 21.11 17.31 -11.13
CA ALA A 315 20.88 15.88 -10.87
C ALA A 315 20.91 15.04 -12.16
N ASP A 316 20.69 15.66 -13.33
CA ASP A 316 20.81 14.99 -14.62
C ASP A 316 22.28 14.69 -14.98
N LYS A 317 23.24 15.32 -14.30
CA LYS A 317 24.69 15.07 -14.39
C LYS A 317 25.22 14.08 -13.34
N LEU A 318 24.38 13.56 -12.45
CA LEU A 318 24.80 12.61 -11.42
C LEU A 318 24.71 11.15 -11.89
N SER A 319 25.68 10.32 -11.50
CA SER A 319 25.52 8.87 -11.61
C SER A 319 24.38 8.36 -10.72
N ALA A 320 23.82 7.19 -11.03
CA ALA A 320 22.70 6.63 -10.27
C ALA A 320 23.01 6.47 -8.76
N SER A 321 24.27 6.16 -8.41
CA SER A 321 24.76 6.10 -7.03
C SER A 321 24.80 7.48 -6.35
N GLN A 322 25.29 8.50 -7.03
CA GLN A 322 25.27 9.89 -6.52
C GLN A 322 23.85 10.45 -6.40
N LEU A 323 22.93 10.05 -7.28
CA LEU A 323 21.52 10.44 -7.20
C LEU A 323 20.83 9.79 -6.00
N ALA A 324 21.05 8.49 -5.78
CA ALA A 324 20.53 7.75 -4.61
C ALA A 324 21.15 8.19 -3.27
N HIS A 325 22.33 8.81 -3.30
CA HIS A 325 23.05 9.32 -2.14
C HIS A 325 23.35 10.82 -2.23
N MET A 326 22.43 11.58 -2.85
CA MET A 326 22.57 13.02 -3.03
C MET A 326 22.69 13.76 -1.69
N ASP A 327 22.11 13.20 -0.62
CA ASP A 327 22.25 13.70 0.75
C ASP A 327 23.69 13.62 1.31
N ARG A 328 24.60 12.87 0.68
CA ARG A 328 26.03 12.80 1.07
C ARG A 328 26.90 13.85 0.38
N ILE A 329 26.47 14.36 -0.78
CA ILE A 329 27.19 15.38 -1.57
C ILE A 329 26.55 16.78 -1.46
N ALA A 330 25.30 16.87 -1.04
CA ALA A 330 24.58 18.13 -0.97
C ALA A 330 25.05 19.04 0.18
N PRO A 331 25.10 20.38 -0.01
CA PRO A 331 25.41 21.35 1.03
C PRO A 331 24.55 21.18 2.30
N LYS A 332 25.20 21.34 3.45
CA LYS A 332 24.64 21.08 4.80
C LYS A 332 24.29 22.34 5.59
N ASN A 333 24.31 23.50 4.93
CA ASN A 333 24.11 24.82 5.54
C ASN A 333 22.68 25.36 5.37
N GLY A 334 21.93 24.90 4.37
CA GLY A 334 20.51 25.24 4.25
C GLY A 334 19.87 24.76 2.95
N TRP A 335 19.19 25.66 2.25
CA TRP A 335 18.50 25.38 1.00
C TRP A 335 19.47 25.03 -0.12
N VAL A 336 19.05 24.10 -0.98
CA VAL A 336 19.76 23.62 -2.16
C VAL A 336 18.78 23.53 -3.33
N LEU A 337 19.12 24.14 -4.45
CA LEU A 337 18.37 23.99 -5.70
C LEU A 337 18.81 22.70 -6.40
N VAL A 338 17.91 21.74 -6.53
CA VAL A 338 18.11 20.53 -7.34
C VAL A 338 17.39 20.72 -8.67
N LYS A 339 18.14 20.63 -9.78
CA LYS A 339 17.61 20.60 -11.15
C LYS A 339 17.53 19.15 -11.61
N TYR A 340 16.39 18.69 -12.11
CA TYR A 340 16.22 17.32 -12.61
C TYR A 340 15.18 17.27 -13.73
N LYS A 341 15.52 16.69 -14.88
CA LYS A 341 14.70 16.62 -16.10
C LYS A 341 14.14 17.98 -16.54
N GLY A 342 14.93 19.04 -16.35
CA GLY A 342 14.54 20.43 -16.65
C GLY A 342 13.67 21.12 -15.58
N GLU A 343 13.25 20.41 -14.53
CA GLU A 343 12.43 20.95 -13.44
C GLU A 343 13.29 21.41 -12.25
N ASN A 344 12.81 22.45 -11.54
CA ASN A 344 13.44 22.96 -10.33
C ASN A 344 12.76 22.38 -9.08
N TYR A 345 13.57 21.96 -8.10
CA TYR A 345 13.14 21.52 -6.78
C TYR A 345 14.00 22.18 -5.70
N ILE A 346 13.37 22.80 -4.69
CA ILE A 346 14.10 23.26 -3.49
C ILE A 346 14.10 22.14 -2.46
N ARG A 347 15.30 21.72 -2.04
CA ARG A 347 15.51 20.71 -1.01
C ARG A 347 16.45 21.22 0.07
N ASN A 348 16.43 20.59 1.24
CA ASN A 348 17.28 20.91 2.38
C ASN A 348 17.82 19.62 2.98
N PHE A 349 19.15 19.50 2.99
CA PHE A 349 19.87 18.32 3.42
C PHE A 349 20.63 18.55 4.73
N SER A 350 20.41 19.67 5.42
CA SER A 350 21.17 20.08 6.61
C SER A 350 20.94 19.19 7.84
N ASN A 351 19.79 18.52 7.94
CA ASN A 351 19.56 17.49 8.93
C ASN A 351 20.35 16.21 8.57
N LYS A 352 20.82 15.48 9.58
CA LYS A 352 21.55 14.21 9.40
C LYS A 352 20.64 13.11 8.84
N ASP A 353 19.43 13.02 9.38
CA ASP A 353 18.57 11.83 9.34
C ASP A 353 17.33 12.01 8.44
N TYR A 354 17.06 13.23 8.00
CA TYR A 354 15.91 13.59 7.16
C TYR A 354 16.31 14.56 6.04
N VAL A 355 15.57 14.54 4.93
CA VAL A 355 15.68 15.48 3.82
C VAL A 355 14.33 16.17 3.64
N LEU A 356 14.31 17.49 3.65
CA LEU A 356 13.09 18.28 3.43
C LEU A 356 13.06 18.78 1.98
N SER A 357 12.08 18.33 1.22
CA SER A 357 11.70 18.85 -0.10
C SER A 357 10.58 19.89 0.10
N LEU A 358 10.79 21.13 -0.34
CA LEU A 358 9.90 22.26 -0.05
C LEU A 358 9.41 22.94 -1.34
N SER A 359 8.10 23.16 -1.44
CA SER A 359 7.45 23.78 -2.60
C SER A 359 6.61 24.98 -2.14
N VAL A 360 7.22 26.16 -2.05
CA VAL A 360 6.55 27.39 -1.53
C VAL A 360 6.17 28.41 -2.60
N LYS A 361 6.78 28.35 -3.79
CA LYS A 361 6.53 29.28 -4.90
C LYS A 361 6.25 28.49 -6.18
N CYS A 362 4.96 28.25 -6.45
CA CYS A 362 4.52 27.32 -7.48
C CYS A 362 4.61 27.93 -8.89
N SER A 363 5.13 27.18 -9.85
CA SER A 363 5.23 27.59 -11.26
C SER A 363 3.86 27.77 -11.96
N LYS A 364 2.79 27.17 -11.42
CA LYS A 364 1.42 27.26 -11.93
C LYS A 364 0.46 27.68 -10.81
N SER A 365 -0.43 28.63 -11.09
CA SER A 365 -1.41 29.17 -10.13
C SER A 365 -2.45 28.15 -9.64
N THR A 366 -2.62 27.03 -10.34
CA THR A 366 -3.50 25.92 -9.95
C THR A 366 -2.87 24.97 -8.91
N GLN A 367 -1.54 25.00 -8.76
CA GLN A 367 -0.83 24.16 -7.80
C GLN A 367 -0.77 24.85 -6.43
N LYS A 368 -0.66 24.06 -5.35
CA LYS A 368 -0.66 24.58 -3.97
C LYS A 368 0.72 24.44 -3.32
N PRO A 369 1.11 25.38 -2.44
CA PRO A 369 2.30 25.20 -1.64
C PRO A 369 2.25 23.94 -0.79
N GLY A 370 3.38 23.28 -0.63
CA GLY A 370 3.49 21.99 0.05
C GLY A 370 4.92 21.64 0.45
N TYR A 371 5.05 20.52 1.14
CA TYR A 371 6.33 19.96 1.57
C TYR A 371 6.27 18.43 1.65
N LEU A 372 7.44 17.81 1.59
CA LEU A 372 7.69 16.40 1.83
C LEU A 372 8.97 16.27 2.64
N ILE A 373 8.92 15.53 3.75
CA ILE A 373 10.10 15.07 4.47
C ILE A 373 10.30 13.60 4.12
N GLU A 374 11.48 13.27 3.62
CA GLU A 374 11.96 11.91 3.39
C GLU A 374 13.00 11.55 4.46
N TYR A 375 13.16 10.27 4.77
CA TYR A 375 14.34 9.80 5.51
C TYR A 375 15.61 9.95 4.66
N SER A 376 16.74 10.29 5.29
CA SER A 376 18.05 10.37 4.61
C SER A 376 18.71 8.99 4.48
N SER A 377 19.79 8.89 3.70
CA SER A 377 20.61 7.67 3.61
C SER A 377 21.49 7.44 4.86
N ASN A 378 21.22 8.15 5.96
CA ASN A 378 21.85 7.96 7.27
C ASN A 378 20.86 7.52 8.37
N TYR A 379 19.55 7.50 8.09
CA TYR A 379 18.55 7.11 9.08
C TYR A 379 18.60 5.61 9.39
N GLY A 380 18.45 5.25 10.66
CA GLY A 380 18.37 3.86 11.11
C GLY A 380 19.58 3.02 10.72
N ASP A 381 19.37 2.03 9.86
CA ASP A 381 20.38 1.12 9.29
C ASP A 381 21.04 1.65 8.01
N LYS A 382 20.69 2.87 7.58
CA LYS A 382 21.15 3.59 6.38
C LYS A 382 20.51 3.16 5.05
N GLU A 383 19.51 2.30 5.08
CA GLU A 383 18.82 1.81 3.86
C GLU A 383 17.46 2.50 3.60
N MET A 384 16.96 3.28 4.56
CA MET A 384 15.66 3.98 4.49
C MET A 384 15.63 5.24 3.59
N GLY A 385 16.72 5.54 2.88
CA GLY A 385 16.89 6.81 2.15
C GLY A 385 15.85 7.02 1.03
N GLY A 386 15.15 8.16 1.05
CA GLY A 386 14.12 8.50 0.05
C GLY A 386 12.74 7.89 0.31
N ILE A 387 12.49 7.34 1.50
CA ILE A 387 11.16 6.93 1.94
C ILE A 387 10.44 8.12 2.59
N ASP A 388 9.20 8.40 2.17
CA ASP A 388 8.30 9.38 2.78
C ASP A 388 8.20 9.18 4.30
N PHE A 389 8.44 10.25 5.07
CA PHE A 389 8.18 10.30 6.51
C PHE A 389 6.95 11.17 6.84
N LEU A 390 6.81 12.34 6.19
CA LEU A 390 5.74 13.31 6.45
C LEU A 390 5.50 14.18 5.21
N SER A 391 4.26 14.56 4.91
CA SER A 391 3.96 15.45 3.77
C SER A 391 2.78 16.39 4.04
N SER A 392 2.61 17.42 3.20
CA SER A 392 1.41 18.28 3.19
C SER A 392 0.19 17.66 2.49
N SER A 393 0.35 16.52 1.81
CA SER A 393 -0.73 15.86 1.07
C SER A 393 -1.39 14.71 1.83
N LYS A 394 -0.71 14.15 2.84
CA LYS A 394 -1.18 13.08 3.72
C LYS A 394 -1.44 13.61 5.15
N MET A 395 -2.15 12.84 5.96
CA MET A 395 -2.42 13.13 7.38
C MET A 395 -1.86 12.01 8.28
N ASP A 396 -0.57 11.76 8.16
CA ASP A 396 0.11 10.63 8.82
C ASP A 396 0.30 10.81 10.34
N PHE A 397 0.00 12.01 10.87
CA PHE A 397 0.16 12.39 12.29
C PHE A 397 -1.04 13.21 12.77
N ALA A 398 -1.42 13.03 14.05
CA ALA A 398 -2.55 13.72 14.67
C ALA A 398 -2.35 15.24 14.74
N LYS A 399 -1.10 15.71 14.88
CA LYS A 399 -0.74 17.13 14.73
C LYS A 399 0.67 17.33 14.20
N VAL A 400 0.87 18.43 13.47
CA VAL A 400 2.18 18.93 13.02
C VAL A 400 2.32 20.40 13.43
N ARG A 401 3.52 20.82 13.84
CA ARG A 401 3.88 22.22 14.10
C ARG A 401 5.18 22.60 13.39
N PHE A 402 5.24 23.82 12.87
CA PHE A 402 6.40 24.45 12.28
C PHE A 402 6.82 25.62 13.16
N HIS A 403 8.11 25.67 13.51
CA HIS A 403 8.70 26.78 14.26
C HIS A 403 9.87 27.37 13.48
N LEU A 404 9.95 28.70 13.40
CA LEU A 404 11.06 29.42 12.79
C LEU A 404 11.77 30.25 13.87
N ASP A 405 13.04 29.97 14.11
CA ASP A 405 13.84 30.54 15.22
C ASP A 405 13.09 30.53 16.57
N GLY A 406 12.34 29.45 16.83
CA GLY A 406 11.54 29.24 18.05
C GLY A 406 10.12 29.83 18.02
N LYS A 407 9.76 30.64 17.03
CA LYS A 407 8.39 31.15 16.86
C LYS A 407 7.50 30.11 16.19
N ASN A 408 6.44 29.68 16.85
CA ASN A 408 5.44 28.73 16.33
C ASN A 408 4.55 29.35 15.23
N PHE A 409 4.31 28.60 14.15
CA PHE A 409 3.39 28.91 13.05
C PHE A 409 2.30 27.83 12.86
N GLU A 410 2.21 26.86 13.77
CA GLU A 410 1.35 25.67 13.69
C GLU A 410 1.60 24.91 12.36
N ASN A 411 0.59 24.48 11.60
CA ASN A 411 0.81 23.90 10.26
C ASN A 411 0.44 24.91 9.16
N PRO A 412 1.39 25.64 8.56
CA PRO A 412 1.12 26.62 7.51
C PRO A 412 0.70 26.00 6.18
N PHE A 413 0.77 24.67 6.04
CA PHE A 413 0.30 23.89 4.88
C PHE A 413 -1.02 23.17 5.15
N SER A 414 -1.75 23.55 6.21
CA SER A 414 -3.05 22.99 6.52
C SER A 414 -4.07 23.26 5.41
N ARG A 415 -5.16 22.47 5.37
CA ARG A 415 -6.34 22.75 4.54
C ARG A 415 -7.44 23.49 5.32
N ALA A 416 -7.26 23.68 6.63
CA ALA A 416 -8.18 24.44 7.48
C ALA A 416 -8.05 25.96 7.26
N LYS A 417 -9.08 26.73 7.64
CA LYS A 417 -9.20 28.17 7.34
C LYS A 417 -8.12 29.09 7.93
N ASN A 418 -7.27 28.62 8.85
CA ASN A 418 -6.30 29.45 9.60
C ASN A 418 -4.90 29.48 8.95
N ASN A 419 -4.82 29.62 7.62
CA ASN A 419 -3.54 29.54 6.91
C ASN A 419 -2.71 30.84 6.98
N ASN A 420 -1.90 30.95 8.04
CA ASN A 420 -0.81 31.92 8.17
C ASN A 420 0.36 31.69 7.18
N PHE A 421 0.12 31.03 6.03
CA PHE A 421 1.15 30.65 5.06
C PHE A 421 1.97 31.84 4.57
N SER A 422 1.34 33.00 4.31
CA SER A 422 2.05 34.21 3.88
C SER A 422 3.02 34.70 4.97
N LEU A 423 2.58 34.75 6.23
CA LEU A 423 3.42 35.15 7.37
C LEU A 423 4.57 34.17 7.60
N PHE A 424 4.30 32.87 7.48
CA PHE A 424 5.33 31.83 7.53
C PHE A 424 6.34 31.99 6.38
N TYR A 425 5.89 32.18 5.15
CA TYR A 425 6.77 32.31 3.97
C TYR A 425 7.66 33.55 4.04
N GLN A 426 7.18 34.70 4.55
CA GLN A 426 8.05 35.86 4.74
C GLN A 426 9.06 35.63 5.88
N ALA A 427 8.66 35.03 6.99
CA ALA A 427 9.57 34.69 8.10
C ALA A 427 10.63 33.64 7.69
N LEU A 428 10.27 32.68 6.83
CA LEU A 428 11.17 31.63 6.34
C LEU A 428 12.38 32.17 5.57
N LYS A 429 12.28 33.39 5.02
CA LYS A 429 13.34 34.04 4.24
C LYS A 429 14.45 34.65 5.11
N THR A 430 14.17 34.94 6.37
CA THR A 430 15.09 35.62 7.31
C THR A 430 15.47 34.75 8.51
N ALA A 431 14.68 33.72 8.81
CA ALA A 431 14.97 32.77 9.88
C ALA A 431 16.22 31.93 9.61
N LYS A 432 16.86 31.43 10.68
CA LYS A 432 18.10 30.62 10.62
C LYS A 432 17.86 29.13 10.82
N ILE A 433 16.84 28.76 11.60
CA ILE A 433 16.47 27.38 11.94
C ILE A 433 14.96 27.19 11.73
N LEU A 434 14.60 26.11 11.02
CA LEU A 434 13.25 25.56 10.95
C LEU A 434 13.21 24.28 11.78
N LYS A 435 12.33 24.23 12.78
CA LYS A 435 11.98 23.03 13.54
C LYS A 435 10.59 22.56 13.14
N ILE A 436 10.46 21.29 12.77
CA ILE A 436 9.17 20.64 12.47
C ILE A 436 8.91 19.58 13.54
N GLU A 437 7.80 19.69 14.24
CA GLU A 437 7.37 18.75 15.27
C GLU A 437 6.14 17.96 14.81
N THR A 438 6.15 16.64 15.00
CA THR A 438 5.00 15.76 14.78
C THR A 438 4.51 15.16 16.08
N PHE A 439 3.20 14.99 16.20
CA PHE A 439 2.54 14.49 17.40
C PHE A 439 1.55 13.38 17.03
N ASN A 440 1.53 12.33 17.85
CA ASN A 440 0.51 11.28 17.81
C ASN A 440 -0.46 11.50 18.97
N ASN A 441 -1.67 10.95 18.83
CA ASN A 441 -2.46 10.60 20.00
C ASN A 441 -1.85 9.33 20.61
N GLU A 442 -1.55 9.35 21.91
CA GLU A 442 -1.21 8.15 22.67
C GLU A 442 -2.12 8.08 23.90
N PHE A 443 -2.61 6.88 24.23
CA PHE A 443 -3.44 6.66 25.41
C PHE A 443 -2.60 6.79 26.69
N ASN A 444 -2.97 7.74 27.56
CA ASN A 444 -2.37 7.90 28.87
C ASN A 444 -3.16 7.08 29.91
N PRO A 445 -2.58 5.98 30.45
CA PRO A 445 -3.29 5.10 31.38
C PRO A 445 -3.57 5.73 32.75
N ASN A 446 -2.94 6.87 33.09
CA ASN A 446 -3.17 7.57 34.35
C ASN A 446 -4.37 8.53 34.29
N THR A 447 -4.73 9.00 33.09
CA THR A 447 -5.85 9.94 32.86
C THR A 447 -7.03 9.32 32.11
N GLY A 448 -6.83 8.12 31.55
CA GLY A 448 -7.84 7.36 30.81
C GLY A 448 -8.20 7.95 29.44
N LYS A 449 -7.31 8.76 28.85
CA LYS A 449 -7.59 9.57 27.66
C LYS A 449 -6.48 9.47 26.62
N GLU A 450 -6.82 9.72 25.36
CA GLU A 450 -5.82 10.02 24.33
C GLU A 450 -5.26 11.44 24.55
N GLU A 451 -3.93 11.55 24.53
CA GLU A 451 -3.21 12.81 24.71
C GLU A 451 -2.19 13.02 23.57
N LEU A 452 -2.04 14.27 23.13
CA LEU A 452 -1.10 14.62 22.04
C LEU A 452 0.35 14.59 22.53
N LYS A 453 1.09 13.57 22.11
CA LYS A 453 2.48 13.32 22.50
C LYS A 453 3.44 13.50 21.34
N LEU A 454 4.59 14.12 21.61
CA LEU A 454 5.64 14.38 20.60
C LEU A 454 6.23 13.06 20.06
N ASN A 455 6.15 12.85 18.75
CA ASN A 455 6.70 11.68 18.06
C ASN A 455 8.10 11.96 17.48
N ARG A 456 8.27 13.12 16.83
CA ARG A 456 9.55 13.63 16.33
C ARG A 456 9.60 15.16 16.45
N ALA A 457 10.82 15.68 16.64
CA ALA A 457 11.19 17.05 16.31
C ALA A 457 12.37 16.99 15.33
N ILE A 458 12.32 17.75 14.24
CA ILE A 458 13.28 17.69 13.13
C ILE A 458 13.73 19.10 12.77
N ASP A 459 15.02 19.36 12.94
CA ASP A 459 15.61 20.69 12.78
C ASP A 459 16.42 20.80 11.48
N PHE A 460 16.21 21.89 10.74
CA PHE A 460 16.90 22.24 9.50
C PHE A 460 17.49 23.65 9.60
N LYS A 461 18.69 23.85 9.06
CA LYS A 461 19.31 25.16 8.87
C LYS A 461 18.73 25.85 7.63
N LEU A 462 18.72 27.18 7.58
CA LEU A 462 17.96 27.95 6.58
C LEU A 462 18.78 28.90 5.69
N GLU A 463 20.11 28.76 5.63
CA GLU A 463 20.93 29.58 4.72
C GLU A 463 20.49 29.44 3.25
N ASN A 464 20.83 30.43 2.41
CA ASN A 464 20.51 30.49 0.98
C ASN A 464 19.01 30.66 0.67
N ALA A 465 18.28 31.34 1.56
CA ALA A 465 16.86 31.66 1.42
C ALA A 465 16.44 32.30 0.08
N ALA A 466 17.35 32.97 -0.65
CA ALA A 466 17.08 33.48 -1.99
C ALA A 466 16.62 32.40 -2.99
N LEU A 467 16.98 31.13 -2.76
CA LEU A 467 16.51 29.99 -3.56
C LEU A 467 15.00 29.73 -3.41
N LEU A 468 14.37 30.17 -2.31
CA LEU A 468 12.91 30.07 -2.09
C LEU A 468 12.10 31.00 -3.00
N GLU A 469 12.74 31.94 -3.69
CA GLU A 469 12.13 32.83 -4.68
C GLU A 469 12.19 32.27 -6.11
N LEU A 470 12.75 31.07 -6.31
CA LEU A 470 12.70 30.38 -7.59
C LEU A 470 11.36 29.64 -7.76
N PRO A 471 10.73 29.68 -8.96
CA PRO A 471 9.53 28.91 -9.22
C PRO A 471 9.85 27.41 -9.31
N VAL A 472 9.03 26.60 -8.64
CA VAL A 472 9.15 25.13 -8.59
C VAL A 472 7.83 24.43 -8.91
N ASN A 473 7.92 23.18 -9.36
CA ASN A 473 6.76 22.36 -9.66
C ASN A 473 6.12 21.82 -8.36
N CYS A 474 5.08 22.50 -7.88
CA CYS A 474 4.28 22.12 -6.71
C CYS A 474 3.36 20.93 -7.01
N LYS A 475 3.00 20.16 -5.98
CA LYS A 475 2.10 18.98 -6.07
C LYS A 475 0.79 19.23 -5.33
#